data_AF-A0A350J9X4-F1
#
_entry.id   AF-A0A350J9X4-F1
#
_cell.length_a   1.000
_cell.length_b   1.000
_cell.length_c   1.000
_cell.angle_alpha   90.00
_cell.angle_beta   90.00
_cell.angle_gamma   90.00
#
_symmetry.space_group_name_H-M   'P 1'
#
loop_
_entity.id
_entity.type
_entity.pdbx_description
1 polymer ?
#
loop_
_entity_poly.entity_id
_entity_poly.type
_entity_poly.pdbx_seq_one_letter_code
_entity_poly.pdbx_strand_id
1 'polypeptide(L)'
;MGILDQAKKLGDKVSESVTTFSSDEVIANTIIKAVDKQEKVNALLLQKGSNYRVNNIELGMGIPPSVSFGVRCLSEYEQTHATDSSDVTNLADNLGD
;
A
#
# COMPACT_ATOMS: atom_id res chain seq x y z
N MET A 1 -34.05 -30.98 5.87
CA MET A 1 -33.26 -29.82 6.35
C MET A 1 -34.07 -28.57 6.09
N GLY A 2 -34.53 -27.90 7.16
CA GLY A 2 -35.39 -26.71 7.04
C GLY A 2 -34.60 -25.44 6.72
N ILE A 3 -35.28 -24.41 6.26
CA ILE A 3 -34.74 -23.05 6.05
C ILE A 3 -34.01 -22.49 7.29
N LEU A 4 -34.44 -22.86 8.50
CA LEU A 4 -33.76 -22.51 9.76
C LEU A 4 -32.36 -23.13 9.89
N ASP A 5 -32.19 -24.35 9.36
CA ASP A 5 -30.92 -25.09 9.37
C ASP A 5 -29.91 -24.47 8.39
N GLN A 6 -30.40 -23.94 7.26
CA GLN A 6 -29.58 -23.21 6.29
C GLN A 6 -29.13 -21.83 6.80
N ALA A 7 -30.00 -21.12 7.53
CA ALA A 7 -29.65 -19.83 8.13
C ALA A 7 -28.53 -19.97 9.19
N LYS A 8 -28.60 -21.02 10.02
CA LYS A 8 -27.55 -21.32 11.00
C LYS A 8 -26.21 -21.64 10.35
N LYS A 9 -26.23 -22.49 9.31
CA LYS A 9 -25.04 -22.88 8.54
C LYS A 9 -24.38 -21.70 7.80
N LEU A 10 -25.18 -20.71 7.38
CA LEU A 10 -24.67 -19.48 6.78
C LEU A 10 -24.02 -18.57 7.84
N GLY A 11 -24.61 -18.45 9.03
CA GLY A 11 -24.04 -17.71 10.16
C GLY A 11 -22.68 -18.27 10.62
N ASP A 12 -22.57 -19.59 10.73
CA ASP A 12 -21.30 -20.25 11.10
C ASP A 12 -20.21 -20.01 10.05
N LYS A 13 -20.56 -20.00 8.76
CA LYS A 13 -19.62 -19.75 7.64
C LYS A 13 -19.11 -18.31 7.58
N VAL A 14 -19.94 -17.34 7.99
CA VAL A 14 -19.53 -15.93 8.12
C VAL A 14 -18.58 -15.75 9.31
N SER A 15 -18.87 -16.41 10.44
CA SER A 15 -18.01 -16.39 11.64
C SER A 15 -16.61 -16.98 11.40
N GLU A 16 -16.51 -18.07 10.64
CA GLU A 16 -15.24 -18.71 10.29
C GLU A 16 -14.44 -17.91 9.24
N SER A 17 -15.13 -17.17 8.37
CA SER A 17 -14.48 -16.23 7.45
C SER A 17 -13.88 -15.05 8.22
N VAL A 18 -14.57 -14.55 9.25
CA VAL A 18 -14.16 -13.43 10.12
C VAL A 18 -12.85 -13.72 10.88
N THR A 19 -12.65 -14.95 11.37
CA THR A 19 -11.38 -15.37 12.01
C THR A 19 -10.24 -15.57 11.00
N THR A 20 -10.56 -15.99 9.78
CA THR A 20 -9.55 -16.13 8.71
C THR A 20 -9.01 -14.77 8.25
N PHE A 21 -9.87 -13.75 8.18
CA PHE A 21 -9.49 -12.38 7.80
C PHE A 21 -8.64 -11.64 8.84
N SER A 22 -8.56 -12.14 10.07
CA SER A 22 -7.77 -11.57 11.17
C SER A 22 -6.43 -12.29 11.38
N SER A 23 -6.06 -13.25 10.52
CA SER A 23 -4.75 -13.91 10.59
C SER A 23 -3.60 -12.97 10.22
N ASP A 24 -2.46 -13.12 10.89
CA ASP A 24 -1.23 -12.36 10.63
C ASP A 24 -0.80 -12.44 9.16
N GLU A 25 -1.01 -13.58 8.51
CA GLU A 25 -0.72 -13.77 7.09
C GLU A 25 -1.62 -12.91 6.18
N VAL A 26 -2.92 -12.80 6.49
CA VAL A 26 -3.82 -11.91 5.73
C VAL A 26 -3.45 -10.46 5.94
N ILE A 27 -3.07 -10.08 7.17
CA ILE A 27 -2.62 -8.73 7.50
C ILE A 27 -1.34 -8.40 6.72
N ALA A 28 -0.32 -9.27 6.76
CA ALA A 28 0.93 -9.10 6.04
C ALA A 28 0.70 -8.97 4.52
N ASN A 29 -0.13 -9.85 3.94
CA ASN A 29 -0.49 -9.78 2.53
C ASN A 29 -1.23 -8.49 2.18
N THR A 30 -2.06 -7.99 3.09
CA THR A 30 -2.78 -6.72 2.90
C THR A 30 -1.82 -5.53 2.92
N ILE A 31 -0.86 -5.52 3.84
CA ILE A 31 0.18 -4.48 3.91
C ILE A 31 1.01 -4.47 2.62
N ILE A 32 1.50 -5.63 2.17
CA ILE A 32 2.28 -5.75 0.94
C ILE A 32 1.50 -5.19 -0.26
N LYS A 33 0.23 -5.57 -0.40
CA LYS A 33 -0.62 -5.08 -1.50
C LYS A 33 -0.89 -3.58 -1.40
N ALA A 34 -1.07 -3.05 -0.19
CA ALA A 34 -1.31 -1.63 0.01
C ALA A 34 -0.08 -0.78 -0.39
N VAL A 35 1.13 -1.23 -0.03
CA VAL A 35 2.37 -0.56 -0.39
C VAL A 35 2.62 -0.61 -1.90
N ASP A 36 2.50 -1.80 -2.52
CA ASP A 36 2.61 -1.94 -3.97
C ASP A 36 1.60 -1.04 -4.72
N LYS A 37 0.38 -0.94 -4.18
CA LYS A 37 -0.63 -0.03 -4.74
C LYS A 37 -0.24 1.44 -4.57
N GLN A 38 0.28 1.85 -3.42
CA GLN A 38 0.80 3.19 -3.19
C GLN A 38 1.86 3.56 -4.23
N GLU A 39 2.86 2.70 -4.44
CA GLU A 39 3.94 2.95 -5.41
C GLU A 39 3.41 3.13 -6.83
N LYS A 40 2.56 2.22 -7.28
CA LYS A 40 1.93 2.29 -8.61
C LYS A 40 1.08 3.55 -8.77
N VAL A 41 0.30 3.92 -7.76
CA VAL A 41 -0.52 5.15 -7.79
C VAL A 41 0.37 6.39 -7.84
N ASN A 42 1.44 6.44 -7.05
CA ASN A 42 2.37 7.57 -7.04
C ASN A 42 3.11 7.73 -8.38
N ALA A 43 3.54 6.63 -9.00
CA ALA A 43 4.14 6.64 -10.32
C ALA A 43 3.16 7.20 -11.38
N LEU A 44 1.89 6.77 -11.33
CA LEU A 44 0.84 7.28 -12.22
C LEU A 44 0.54 8.77 -11.97
N LEU A 45 0.52 9.20 -10.70
CA LEU A 45 0.31 10.61 -10.34
C LEU A 45 1.47 11.48 -10.85
N LEU A 46 2.71 10.99 -10.77
CA LEU A 46 3.89 11.66 -11.32
C LEU A 46 3.80 11.76 -12.85
N GLN A 47 3.49 10.66 -13.54
CA GLN A 47 3.33 10.65 -14.99
C GLN A 47 2.26 11.64 -15.47
N LYS A 48 1.22 11.86 -14.65
CA LYS A 48 0.14 12.80 -14.92
C LYS A 48 0.45 14.25 -14.53
N GLY A 49 1.65 14.54 -14.03
CA GLY A 49 2.04 15.88 -13.57
C GLY A 49 1.27 16.35 -12.32
N SER A 50 0.72 15.42 -11.53
CA SER A 50 0.07 15.76 -10.28
C SER A 50 1.13 16.08 -9.22
N ASN A 51 0.87 17.11 -8.41
CA ASN A 51 1.70 17.44 -7.25
C ASN A 51 1.33 16.61 -6.01
N TYR A 52 0.34 15.73 -6.10
CA TYR A 52 -0.11 14.92 -4.95
C TYR A 52 0.54 13.55 -4.93
N ARG A 53 0.89 13.07 -3.74
CA ARG A 53 1.33 11.68 -3.52
C ARG A 53 0.61 11.09 -2.31
N VAL A 54 0.37 9.78 -2.39
CA VAL A 54 0.07 8.96 -1.23
C VAL A 54 1.32 8.94 -0.36
N ASN A 55 1.19 9.34 0.90
CA ASN A 55 2.32 9.45 1.85
C ASN A 55 2.11 8.68 3.16
N ASN A 56 0.93 8.11 3.34
CA ASN A 56 0.56 7.37 4.54
C ASN A 56 -0.40 6.24 4.17
N ILE A 57 -0.27 5.12 4.87
CA ILE A 57 -1.16 3.97 4.77
C ILE A 57 -1.65 3.66 6.17
N GLU A 58 -2.96 3.70 6.36
CA GLU A 58 -3.61 3.29 7.60
C GLU A 58 -4.33 1.97 7.39
N LEU A 59 -4.06 1.00 8.25
CA LEU A 59 -4.75 -0.29 8.27
C LEU A 59 -5.75 -0.32 9.44
N GLY A 60 -7.03 -0.36 9.13
CA GLY A 60 -8.09 -0.59 10.10
C GLY A 60 -8.20 -2.09 10.39
N MET A 61 -7.92 -2.49 11.63
CA MET A 61 -8.00 -3.88 12.11
C MET A 61 -9.44 -4.36 12.41
N GLY A 62 -10.42 -3.77 11.71
CA GLY A 62 -11.79 -4.26 11.72
C GLY A 62 -11.87 -5.63 11.03
N ILE A 63 -13.04 -6.27 11.12
CA ILE A 63 -13.29 -7.48 10.34
C ILE A 63 -14.41 -7.19 9.34
N PRO A 64 -14.12 -7.15 8.02
CA PRO A 64 -12.79 -7.33 7.39
C PRO A 64 -11.85 -6.12 7.59
N PRO A 65 -10.52 -6.30 7.44
CA PRO A 65 -9.58 -5.20 7.56
C PRO A 65 -9.77 -4.19 6.42
N SER A 66 -9.49 -2.91 6.69
CA SER A 66 -9.62 -1.82 5.73
C SER A 66 -8.30 -1.08 5.52
N VAL A 67 -8.08 -0.56 4.31
CA VAL A 67 -6.90 0.25 3.97
C VAL A 67 -7.35 1.66 3.56
N SER A 68 -6.78 2.66 4.21
CA SER A 68 -6.96 4.07 3.90
C SER A 68 -5.63 4.69 3.46
N PHE A 69 -5.65 5.47 2.37
CA PHE A 69 -4.47 6.18 1.87
C PHE A 69 -4.55 7.66 2.24
N GLY A 70 -3.54 8.15 2.97
CA GLY A 70 -3.34 9.59 3.18
C GLY A 70 -2.66 10.20 1.96
N VAL A 71 -3.25 11.28 1.42
CA VAL A 71 -2.73 11.97 0.24
C VAL A 71 -2.32 13.38 0.65
N ARG A 72 -1.12 13.80 0.23
CA ARG A 72 -0.57 15.14 0.50
C ARG A 72 -0.06 15.77 -0.79
N CYS A 73 -0.18 17.09 -0.88
CA CYS A 73 0.50 17.89 -1.91
C CYS A 73 1.99 18.00 -1.56
N LEU A 74 2.85 17.60 -2.48
CA LEU A 74 4.28 17.84 -2.39
C LEU A 74 4.57 19.28 -2.78
N SER A 75 5.39 19.90 -1.96
CA SER A 75 6.00 21.19 -2.27
C SER A 75 6.99 21.07 -3.45
N GLU A 76 7.34 22.19 -4.09
CA GLU A 76 8.30 22.21 -5.21
C GLU A 76 9.69 21.65 -4.82
N TYR A 77 10.07 21.72 -3.54
CA TYR A 77 11.37 21.21 -3.04
C TYR A 77 11.42 19.68 -2.89
N GLU A 78 10.28 19.00 -2.82
CA GLU A 78 10.21 17.54 -2.69
C GLU A 78 10.12 16.81 -4.04
N GLN A 79 9.81 17.53 -5.12
CA GLN A 79 9.66 16.93 -6.45
C GLN A 79 11.01 16.67 -7.15
N THR A 80 12.03 17.47 -6.87
CA THR A 80 13.34 17.41 -7.54
C THR A 80 14.26 16.32 -6.98
N HIS A 81 14.11 15.93 -5.71
CA HIS A 81 14.98 14.92 -5.08
C HIS A 81 14.59 13.46 -5.37
N ALA A 82 13.42 13.19 -5.95
CA ALA A 82 13.01 11.82 -6.32
C ALA A 82 13.68 11.31 -7.62
N THR A 83 14.32 12.19 -8.39
CA THR A 83 14.87 11.90 -9.72
C THR A 83 16.40 11.89 -9.80
N ASP A 84 17.12 12.31 -8.75
CA ASP A 84 18.58 12.50 -8.78
C ASP A 84 19.40 11.34 -8.18
N SER A 85 18.76 10.26 -7.72
CA SER A 85 19.45 9.14 -7.06
C SER A 85 20.03 8.07 -8.03
N SER A 86 20.25 8.39 -9.30
CA SER A 86 20.83 7.45 -10.27
C SER A 86 22.18 7.85 -10.90
N ASP A 87 22.78 9.00 -10.56
CA ASP A 87 24.05 9.43 -11.17
C ASP A 87 25.10 9.87 -10.14
N VAL A 88 25.63 8.91 -9.36
CA VAL A 88 26.88 9.12 -8.58
C VAL A 88 27.78 7.87 -8.62
N THR A 89 28.17 7.42 -9.82
CA THR A 89 29.37 6.56 -9.97
C THR A 89 30.15 6.91 -11.23
N ASN A 90 30.72 8.11 -11.31
CA ASN A 90 31.84 8.37 -12.22
C ASN A 90 32.62 9.61 -11.75
N LEU A 91 33.37 9.47 -10.66
CA LEU A 91 34.50 10.35 -10.38
C LEU A 91 35.48 9.60 -9.46
N ALA A 92 36.17 8.62 -10.02
CA ALA A 92 37.43 8.13 -9.48
C ALA A 92 38.53 8.53 -10.47
N ASP A 93 38.96 9.78 -10.30
CA ASP A 93 40.34 10.26 -10.39
C ASP A 93 41.24 9.72 -11.51
N ASN A 94 41.20 10.47 -12.61
CA ASN A 94 42.42 10.83 -13.35
C ASN A 94 43.33 11.64 -12.43
N LEU A 95 44.32 11.00 -11.82
CA LEU A 95 45.51 11.66 -11.29
C LEU A 95 46.73 10.91 -11.85
N GLY A 96 47.21 11.39 -12.99
CA GLY A 96 48.56 11.12 -13.44
C GLY A 96 49.52 12.13 -12.81
N ASP A 97 50.55 11.62 -12.15
CA ASP A 97 51.98 11.83 -12.47
C ASP A 97 52.77 10.63 -11.94
#